data_AF-A0A3P9CTA9-F1
#
_entry.id   AF-A0A3P9CTA9-F1
#
_cell.length_a   1.000
_cell.length_b   1.000
_cell.length_c   1.000
_cell.angle_alpha   90.00
_cell.angle_beta   90.00
_cell.angle_gamma   90.00
#
_symmetry.space_group_name_H-M   'P 1'
#
loop_
_entity.id
_entity.type
_entity.pdbx_description
1 polymer ?
#
loop_
_entity_poly.entity_id
_entity_poly.type
_entity_poly.pdbx_seq_one_letter_code
_entity_poly.pdbx_strand_id
1 'polypeptide(L)'
;VLVEVVSSVKLLAAWMLSVALVQLPYLMFWFWFFSVSTTEVDEGGESVHLQFKTTPNLPVGATVVWRRSRLGFKLITVHEYSNGESKPGAKYMDRTEMVEDPLTSGDLSLTLRRPRRRDSGTYLCTLCRGKVVLDEKRLRLEVRGKNLRLADINTVAGVGLWHVCGGDRHTAAPSLLGFVLLIVIYA
;
A
#
# COMPACT_ATOMS: atom_id res chain seq x y z
N VAL A 1 57.42 20.46 -11.77
CA VAL A 1 56.66 21.09 -10.65
C VAL A 1 55.38 21.79 -11.11
N LEU A 2 55.40 23.01 -11.68
CA LEU A 2 54.16 23.75 -11.99
C LEU A 2 53.25 23.02 -12.99
N VAL A 3 53.83 22.41 -14.03
CA VAL A 3 53.11 21.66 -15.08
C VAL A 3 52.50 20.36 -14.55
N GLU A 4 53.21 19.66 -13.66
CA GLU A 4 52.73 18.43 -13.02
C GLU A 4 51.57 18.74 -12.07
N VAL A 5 51.68 19.81 -11.27
CA VAL A 5 50.61 20.27 -10.37
C VAL A 5 49.35 20.64 -11.16
N VAL A 6 49.49 21.34 -12.29
CA VAL A 6 48.36 21.68 -13.17
C VAL A 6 47.70 20.44 -13.79
N SER A 7 48.50 19.42 -14.14
CA SER A 7 47.99 18.15 -14.68
C SER A 7 47.18 17.37 -13.63
N SER A 8 47.71 17.25 -12.41
CA SER A 8 47.02 16.61 -11.28
C SER A 8 45.73 17.34 -10.92
N VAL A 9 45.71 18.68 -10.94
CA VAL A 9 44.49 19.47 -10.67
C VAL A 9 43.41 19.23 -11.75
N LYS A 10 43.79 19.13 -13.03
CA LYS A 10 42.85 18.81 -14.12
C LYS A 10 42.27 17.40 -14.00
N LEU A 11 43.10 16.43 -13.62
CA LEU A 11 42.67 15.05 -13.40
C LEU A 11 41.72 14.93 -12.21
N LEU A 12 41.99 15.64 -11.12
CA LEU A 12 41.10 15.69 -9.96
C LEU A 12 39.76 16.36 -10.30
N ALA A 13 39.78 17.49 -11.03
CA ALA A 13 38.56 18.16 -11.47
C ALA A 13 37.72 17.26 -12.41
N ALA A 14 38.36 16.55 -13.34
CA ALA A 14 37.69 15.60 -14.23
C ALA A 14 37.08 14.42 -13.46
N TRP A 15 37.76 13.91 -12.43
CA TRP A 15 37.23 12.87 -11.55
C TRP A 15 36.05 13.35 -10.71
N MET A 16 36.11 14.56 -10.17
CA MET A 16 35.00 15.15 -9.42
C MET A 16 33.76 15.35 -10.31
N LEU A 17 33.95 15.79 -11.56
CA LEU A 17 32.89 15.92 -12.55
C LEU A 17 32.30 14.56 -12.94
N SER A 18 33.12 13.52 -13.14
CA SER A 18 32.62 12.19 -13.51
C SER A 18 31.82 11.56 -12.37
N VAL A 19 32.27 11.72 -11.11
CA VAL A 19 31.53 11.28 -9.93
C VAL A 19 30.18 12.00 -9.81
N ALA A 20 30.16 13.33 -10.02
CA ALA A 20 28.91 14.10 -10.00
C ALA A 20 27.92 13.65 -11.09
N LEU A 21 28.39 13.41 -12.31
CA LEU A 21 27.57 12.96 -13.43
C LEU A 21 26.96 11.56 -13.21
N VAL A 22 27.58 10.71 -12.40
CA VAL A 22 27.06 9.39 -12.04
C VAL A 22 26.12 9.45 -10.82
N GLN A 23 26.42 10.32 -9.85
CA GLN A 23 25.59 10.47 -8.66
C GLN A 23 24.29 11.24 -8.90
N LEU A 24 24.27 12.22 -9.82
CA LEU A 24 23.05 12.97 -10.13
C LEU A 24 21.91 12.09 -10.67
N PRO A 25 22.13 11.19 -11.66
CA PRO A 25 21.12 10.21 -12.09
C PRO A 25 20.71 9.26 -10.97
N TYR A 26 21.66 8.83 -10.12
CA TYR A 26 21.37 7.95 -9.00
C TYR A 26 20.48 8.63 -7.96
N LEU A 27 20.77 9.89 -7.62
CA LEU A 27 19.96 10.73 -6.73
C LEU A 27 18.58 11.00 -7.32
N MET A 28 18.50 11.26 -8.63
CA MET A 28 17.22 11.48 -9.32
C MET A 28 16.38 10.20 -9.37
N PHE A 29 17.01 9.05 -9.62
CA PHE A 29 16.37 7.73 -9.59
C PHE A 29 15.91 7.35 -8.18
N TRP A 30 16.74 7.63 -7.15
CA TRP A 30 16.39 7.45 -5.75
C TRP A 30 15.19 8.32 -5.37
N PHE A 31 15.24 9.62 -5.66
CA PHE A 31 14.15 10.55 -5.34
C PHE A 31 12.83 10.14 -6.01
N TRP A 32 12.90 9.67 -7.25
CA TRP A 32 11.73 9.15 -7.97
C TRP A 32 11.17 7.86 -7.34
N PHE A 33 12.02 6.94 -6.89
CA PHE A 33 11.59 5.70 -6.25
C PHE A 33 11.01 5.94 -4.84
N PHE A 34 11.56 6.89 -4.08
CA PHE A 34 11.10 7.21 -2.71
C PHE A 34 9.80 8.01 -2.64
N SER A 35 9.34 8.62 -3.74
CA SER A 35 8.12 9.46 -3.70
C SER A 35 6.82 8.65 -3.54
N VAL A 36 6.89 7.32 -3.53
CA VAL A 36 5.72 6.47 -3.27
C VAL A 36 5.50 6.34 -1.76
N SER A 37 4.51 7.07 -1.24
CA SER A 37 4.07 6.90 0.14
C SER A 37 3.26 5.61 0.28
N THR A 38 3.65 4.78 1.24
CA THR A 38 2.99 3.50 1.55
C THR A 38 2.17 3.64 2.82
N THR A 39 0.92 3.17 2.79
CA THR A 39 0.00 3.15 3.93
C THR A 39 -0.41 1.70 4.20
N GLU A 40 -0.07 1.19 5.38
CA GLU A 40 -0.43 -0.16 5.81
C GLU A 40 -1.62 -0.12 6.76
N VAL A 41 -2.63 -0.95 6.52
CA VAL A 41 -3.84 -1.01 7.35
C VAL A 41 -4.29 -2.45 7.53
N ASP A 42 -4.86 -2.76 8.69
CA ASP A 42 -5.44 -4.08 8.93
C ASP A 42 -6.82 -4.23 8.29
N GLU A 43 -7.08 -5.41 7.75
CA GLU A 43 -8.35 -5.78 7.14
C GLU A 43 -9.48 -5.70 8.16
N GLY A 44 -10.57 -5.04 7.76
CA GLY A 44 -11.70 -4.82 8.65
C GLY A 44 -11.48 -3.72 9.69
N GLY A 45 -10.45 -2.87 9.53
CA GLY A 45 -10.42 -1.56 10.18
C GLY A 45 -11.64 -0.70 9.80
N GLU A 46 -11.89 0.37 10.56
CA GLU A 46 -13.06 1.23 10.35
C GLU A 46 -12.96 2.00 9.03
N SER A 47 -11.85 2.71 8.83
CA SER A 47 -11.54 3.41 7.60
C SER A 47 -10.03 3.64 7.44
N VAL A 48 -9.61 3.95 6.22
CA VAL A 48 -8.26 4.45 5.91
C VAL A 48 -8.38 5.77 5.17
N HIS A 49 -7.53 6.72 5.54
CA HIS A 49 -7.50 8.04 4.92
C HIS A 49 -6.29 8.15 3.99
N LEU A 50 -6.56 8.25 2.69
CA LEU A 50 -5.57 8.41 1.64
C LEU A 50 -5.28 9.91 1.46
N GLN A 51 -4.22 10.38 2.11
CA GLN A 51 -3.92 11.80 2.20
C GLN A 51 -3.39 12.40 0.89
N PHE A 52 -4.01 13.48 0.43
CA PHE A 52 -3.48 14.34 -0.62
C PHE A 52 -3.90 15.79 -0.39
N LYS A 53 -2.97 16.59 0.13
CA LYS A 53 -3.15 18.03 0.29
C LYS A 53 -2.35 18.76 -0.77
N THR A 54 -2.98 19.74 -1.42
CA THR A 54 -2.37 20.63 -2.41
C THR A 54 -2.64 22.08 -2.02
N THR A 55 -2.36 23.03 -2.91
CA THR A 55 -2.66 24.44 -2.66
C THR A 55 -4.18 24.66 -2.56
N PRO A 56 -4.65 25.45 -1.57
CA PRO A 56 -6.06 25.81 -1.47
C PRO A 56 -6.49 26.68 -2.66
N ASN A 57 -7.80 26.88 -2.82
CA ASN A 57 -8.40 27.69 -3.89
C ASN A 57 -8.03 27.21 -5.30
N LEU A 58 -8.31 25.94 -5.58
CA LEU A 58 -8.11 25.34 -6.90
C LEU A 58 -9.01 26.01 -7.96
N PRO A 59 -8.59 26.02 -9.24
CA PRO A 59 -9.31 26.72 -10.29
C PRO A 59 -10.72 26.18 -10.50
N VAL A 60 -11.67 27.08 -10.80
CA VAL A 60 -13.06 26.71 -11.14
C VAL A 60 -13.08 25.77 -12.34
N GLY A 61 -13.90 24.72 -12.22
CA GLY A 61 -14.00 23.64 -13.21
C GLY A 61 -12.88 22.60 -13.10
N ALA A 62 -12.14 22.58 -11.99
CA ALA A 62 -11.25 21.47 -11.67
C ALA A 62 -12.02 20.19 -11.35
N THR A 63 -11.45 19.07 -11.76
CA THR A 63 -11.94 17.72 -11.53
C THR A 63 -10.89 16.94 -10.76
N VAL A 64 -11.32 16.18 -9.75
CA VAL A 64 -10.44 15.30 -8.98
C VAL A 64 -10.85 13.87 -9.23
N VAL A 65 -9.93 13.02 -9.66
CA VAL A 65 -10.22 11.61 -9.93
C VAL A 65 -9.26 10.73 -9.16
N TRP A 66 -9.82 9.91 -8.27
CA TRP A 66 -9.13 8.80 -7.63
C TRP A 66 -9.29 7.54 -8.47
N ARG A 67 -8.17 6.96 -8.88
CA ARG A 67 -8.10 5.68 -9.58
C ARG A 67 -7.23 4.72 -8.80
N ARG A 68 -7.50 3.43 -8.95
CA ARG A 68 -6.66 2.37 -8.38
C ARG A 68 -6.20 1.44 -9.48
N SER A 69 -4.91 1.15 -9.49
CA SER A 69 -4.30 0.10 -10.30
C SER A 69 -4.19 -1.21 -9.51
N ARG A 70 -4.73 -2.29 -10.08
CA ARG A 70 -4.49 -3.65 -9.60
C ARG A 70 -3.52 -4.32 -10.57
N LEU A 71 -2.29 -4.57 -10.12
CA LEU A 71 -1.22 -5.24 -10.88
C LEU A 71 -0.76 -4.48 -12.15
N GLY A 72 -0.87 -3.15 -12.19
CA GLY A 72 -0.25 -2.32 -13.23
C GLY A 72 -1.07 -2.14 -14.52
N PHE A 73 -2.01 -3.03 -14.84
CA PHE A 73 -2.66 -3.05 -16.17
C PHE A 73 -4.11 -2.52 -16.20
N LYS A 74 -4.81 -2.47 -15.07
CA LYS A 74 -6.22 -2.01 -15.02
C LYS A 74 -6.41 -0.90 -14.00
N LEU A 75 -6.72 0.31 -14.48
CA LEU A 75 -7.18 1.42 -13.65
C LEU A 75 -8.70 1.33 -13.46
N ILE A 76 -9.11 1.37 -12.20
CA ILE A 76 -10.53 1.38 -11.80
C ILE A 76 -10.78 2.71 -11.11
N THR A 77 -11.81 3.44 -11.52
CA THR A 77 -12.26 4.65 -10.82
C THR A 77 -12.77 4.29 -9.43
N VAL A 78 -12.19 4.93 -8.42
CA VAL A 78 -12.51 4.76 -7.01
C VAL A 78 -13.50 5.83 -6.57
N HIS A 79 -13.22 7.08 -6.92
CA HIS A 79 -14.06 8.24 -6.62
C HIS A 79 -13.73 9.36 -7.60
N GLU A 80 -14.73 10.17 -7.95
CA GLU A 80 -14.59 11.36 -8.79
C GLU A 80 -15.30 12.52 -8.12
N TYR A 81 -14.66 13.70 -8.14
CA TYR A 81 -15.29 14.96 -7.81
C TYR A 81 -15.27 15.87 -9.03
N SER A 82 -16.45 16.23 -9.55
CA SER A 82 -16.60 17.09 -10.72
C SER A 82 -17.88 17.93 -10.63
N ASN A 83 -17.82 19.19 -11.08
CA ASN A 83 -18.95 20.13 -11.05
C ASN A 83 -19.65 20.25 -9.67
N GLY A 84 -18.90 20.15 -8.58
CA GLY A 84 -19.47 20.23 -7.23
C GLY A 84 -20.12 18.94 -6.74
N GLU A 85 -20.09 17.86 -7.52
CA GLU A 85 -20.67 16.57 -7.17
C GLU A 85 -19.56 15.56 -6.84
N SER A 86 -19.73 14.86 -5.70
CA SER A 86 -18.88 13.76 -5.29
C SER A 86 -19.51 12.42 -5.69
N LYS A 87 -18.84 11.67 -6.57
CA LYS A 87 -19.34 10.45 -7.21
C LYS A 87 -18.42 9.26 -6.90
N PRO A 88 -18.86 8.31 -6.06
CA PRO A 88 -18.12 7.09 -5.85
C PRO A 88 -18.15 6.20 -7.11
N GLY A 89 -17.05 5.49 -7.37
CA GLY A 89 -17.01 4.48 -8.43
C GLY A 89 -17.94 3.31 -8.12
N ALA A 90 -18.45 2.62 -9.15
CA ALA A 90 -19.45 1.55 -8.99
C ALA A 90 -19.06 0.44 -8.00
N LYS A 91 -17.76 0.09 -7.89
CA LYS A 91 -17.26 -0.92 -6.94
C LYS A 91 -17.05 -0.38 -5.51
N TYR A 92 -17.12 0.93 -5.36
CA TYR A 92 -16.80 1.68 -4.14
C TYR A 92 -17.99 2.49 -3.61
N MET A 93 -19.20 2.26 -4.13
CA MET A 93 -20.43 2.81 -3.57
C MET A 93 -20.51 2.58 -2.06
N ASP A 94 -20.84 3.62 -1.30
CA ASP A 94 -20.94 3.65 0.16
C ASP A 94 -19.66 3.26 0.92
N ARG A 95 -18.54 3.19 0.20
CA ARG A 95 -17.24 2.85 0.77
C ARG A 95 -16.24 3.98 0.65
N THR A 96 -16.46 4.94 -0.23
CA THR A 96 -15.51 6.04 -0.45
C THR A 96 -16.19 7.39 -0.31
N GLU A 97 -15.47 8.31 0.29
CA GLU A 97 -15.94 9.66 0.59
C GLU A 97 -14.74 10.62 0.48
N MET A 98 -14.95 11.77 -0.15
CA MET A 98 -13.98 12.86 -0.21
C MET A 98 -14.39 13.95 0.77
N VAL A 99 -13.46 14.86 1.08
CA VAL A 99 -13.77 16.08 1.84
C VAL A 99 -14.87 16.87 1.12
N GLU A 100 -15.77 17.51 1.87
CA GLU A 100 -16.97 18.21 1.36
C GLU A 100 -16.63 19.26 0.29
N ASP A 101 -15.60 20.08 0.55
CA ASP A 101 -15.14 21.15 -0.35
C ASP A 101 -13.66 20.99 -0.74
N PRO A 102 -13.32 20.00 -1.59
CA PRO A 102 -11.92 19.67 -1.88
C PRO A 102 -11.23 20.76 -2.71
N LEU A 103 -11.98 21.51 -3.54
CA LEU A 103 -11.41 22.57 -4.38
C LEU A 103 -11.05 23.83 -3.59
N THR A 104 -11.90 24.21 -2.63
CA THR A 104 -11.67 25.39 -1.78
C THR A 104 -10.58 25.11 -0.75
N SER A 105 -10.69 23.97 -0.04
CA SER A 105 -9.76 23.57 1.00
C SER A 105 -8.37 23.17 0.47
N GLY A 106 -8.29 22.68 -0.78
CA GLY A 106 -7.10 22.03 -1.31
C GLY A 106 -6.84 20.64 -0.71
N ASP A 107 -7.77 20.10 0.09
CA ASP A 107 -7.68 18.76 0.64
C ASP A 107 -8.41 17.76 -0.27
N LEU A 108 -7.64 17.06 -1.08
CA LEU A 108 -8.10 16.07 -2.06
C LEU A 108 -8.12 14.65 -1.49
N SER A 109 -8.01 14.52 -0.16
CA SER A 109 -7.89 13.23 0.51
C SER A 109 -9.15 12.37 0.36
N LEU A 110 -8.97 11.06 0.32
CA LEU A 110 -10.05 10.08 0.17
C LEU A 110 -10.14 9.18 1.40
N THR A 111 -11.32 9.08 1.98
CA THR A 111 -11.62 8.12 3.04
C THR A 111 -12.19 6.84 2.43
N LEU A 112 -11.53 5.71 2.64
CA LEU A 112 -12.01 4.38 2.26
C LEU A 112 -12.46 3.61 3.51
N ARG A 113 -13.77 3.33 3.59
CA ARG A 113 -14.40 2.60 4.69
C ARG A 113 -14.29 1.08 4.50
N ARG A 114 -14.08 0.37 5.61
CA ARG A 114 -13.98 -1.11 5.68
C ARG A 114 -12.98 -1.66 4.64
N PRO A 115 -11.68 -1.31 4.72
CA PRO A 115 -10.65 -1.81 3.80
C PRO A 115 -10.56 -3.34 3.84
N ARG A 116 -10.39 -3.94 2.67
CA ARG A 116 -10.29 -5.39 2.45
C ARG A 116 -8.95 -5.72 1.80
N ARG A 117 -8.44 -6.95 1.94
CA ARG A 117 -7.23 -7.43 1.24
C ARG A 117 -7.23 -7.11 -0.26
N ARG A 118 -8.41 -7.22 -0.88
CA ARG A 118 -8.60 -6.95 -2.32
C ARG A 118 -8.55 -5.47 -2.68
N ASP A 119 -8.48 -4.56 -1.72
CA ASP A 119 -8.35 -3.12 -1.93
C ASP A 119 -6.87 -2.68 -2.03
N SER A 120 -5.92 -3.51 -1.61
CA SER A 120 -4.49 -3.25 -1.73
C SER A 120 -4.05 -2.95 -3.17
N GLY A 121 -3.18 -1.97 -3.36
CA GLY A 121 -2.65 -1.59 -4.66
C GLY A 121 -2.22 -0.13 -4.71
N THR A 122 -1.90 0.34 -5.92
CA THR A 122 -1.49 1.73 -6.14
C THR A 122 -2.73 2.58 -6.42
N TYR A 123 -2.95 3.57 -5.57
CA TYR A 123 -3.94 4.61 -5.73
C TYR A 123 -3.29 5.84 -6.37
N LEU A 124 -4.03 6.44 -7.30
CA LEU A 124 -3.64 7.60 -8.08
C LEU A 124 -4.72 8.64 -7.91
N CYS A 125 -4.37 9.80 -7.36
CA CYS A 125 -5.22 10.97 -7.44
C CYS A 125 -4.71 11.88 -8.54
N THR A 126 -5.58 12.24 -9.48
CA THR A 126 -5.27 13.19 -10.54
C THR A 126 -6.17 14.41 -10.38
N LEU A 127 -5.57 15.59 -10.23
CA LEU A 127 -6.25 16.88 -10.30
C LEU A 127 -6.12 17.41 -11.72
N CYS A 128 -7.25 17.63 -12.40
CA CYS A 128 -7.28 18.08 -13.78
C CYS A 128 -8.15 19.33 -13.94
N ARG A 129 -7.91 20.10 -14.99
CA ARG A 129 -8.83 21.11 -15.52
C ARG A 129 -9.00 20.88 -17.01
N GLY A 130 -10.17 20.37 -17.40
CA GLY A 130 -10.39 19.91 -18.77
C GLY A 130 -9.42 18.78 -19.15
N LYS A 131 -8.53 19.03 -20.12
CA LYS A 131 -7.52 18.06 -20.57
C LYS A 131 -6.14 18.23 -19.92
N VAL A 132 -5.96 19.24 -19.07
CA VAL A 132 -4.67 19.54 -18.42
C VAL A 132 -4.63 18.92 -17.03
N VAL A 133 -3.57 18.16 -16.74
CA VAL A 133 -3.26 17.68 -15.38
C VAL A 133 -2.54 18.79 -14.63
N LEU A 134 -3.10 19.21 -13.50
CA LEU A 134 -2.51 20.23 -12.64
C LEU A 134 -1.59 19.61 -11.59
N ASP A 135 -2.01 18.48 -11.02
CA ASP A 135 -1.26 17.79 -9.98
C ASP A 135 -1.62 16.29 -9.96
N GLU A 136 -0.69 15.46 -9.51
CA GLU A 136 -0.87 14.02 -9.41
C GLU A 136 -0.14 13.45 -8.19
N LYS A 137 -0.83 12.64 -7.39
CA LYS A 137 -0.23 11.93 -6.25
C LYS A 137 -0.45 10.42 -6.35
N ARG A 138 0.64 9.68 -6.11
CA ARG A 138 0.67 8.21 -6.06
C ARG A 138 0.85 7.73 -4.62
N LEU A 139 -0.05 6.85 -4.21
CA LEU A 139 -0.06 6.23 -2.88
C LEU A 139 -0.11 4.70 -3.04
N ARG A 140 0.61 3.95 -2.22
CA ARG A 140 0.49 2.49 -2.15
C ARG A 140 -0.27 2.11 -0.89
N LEU A 141 -1.44 1.48 -1.04
CA LEU A 141 -2.21 0.94 0.08
C LEU A 141 -1.95 -0.55 0.19
N GLU A 142 -1.57 -1.00 1.38
CA GLU A 142 -1.39 -2.42 1.70
C GLU A 142 -2.30 -2.82 2.86
N VAL A 143 -3.32 -3.62 2.55
CA VAL A 143 -4.25 -4.16 3.54
C VAL A 143 -3.78 -5.53 3.99
N ARG A 144 -3.32 -5.63 5.24
CA ARG A 144 -2.92 -6.89 5.88
C ARG A 144 -4.17 -7.63 6.35
N GLY A 145 -4.22 -8.94 6.14
CA GLY A 145 -5.38 -9.72 6.60
C GLY A 145 -5.31 -10.00 8.08
N LYS A 146 -6.47 -10.20 8.69
CA LYS A 146 -6.53 -10.64 10.09
C LYS A 146 -5.79 -11.97 10.22
N ASN A 147 -4.70 -11.98 11.00
CA ASN A 147 -4.24 -13.21 11.61
C ASN A 147 -5.31 -13.58 12.63
N LEU A 148 -6.13 -14.59 12.33
CA LEU A 148 -6.95 -15.23 13.37
C LEU A 148 -5.98 -15.65 14.47
N ARG A 149 -6.07 -15.01 15.64
CA ARG A 149 -5.32 -15.47 16.80
C ARG A 149 -5.91 -16.82 17.19
N LEU A 150 -5.09 -17.83 17.48
CA LEU A 150 -5.58 -19.13 17.99
C LEU A 150 -6.53 -18.97 19.20
N ALA A 151 -6.45 -17.85 19.93
CA ALA A 151 -7.38 -17.49 21.01
C ALA A 151 -8.84 -17.26 20.54
N ASP A 152 -9.08 -16.82 19.30
CA ASP A 152 -10.45 -16.68 18.75
C ASP A 152 -11.08 -18.04 18.40
N ILE A 153 -10.25 -19.06 18.12
CA ILE A 153 -10.73 -20.43 17.83
C ILE A 153 -11.24 -21.09 19.12
N ASN A 154 -10.63 -20.78 20.26
CA ASN A 154 -11.02 -21.35 21.56
C ASN A 154 -12.37 -20.83 22.09
N THR A 155 -12.95 -19.78 21.49
CA THR A 155 -14.26 -19.25 21.89
C THR A 155 -15.42 -19.83 21.05
N VAL A 156 -15.11 -20.43 19.88
CA VAL A 156 -16.09 -21.19 19.08
C VAL A 156 -16.14 -22.65 19.50
N ALA A 157 -15.13 -23.14 20.23
CA ALA A 157 -15.15 -24.43 20.92
C ALA A 157 -15.92 -24.37 22.25
N GLY A 158 -17.10 -23.76 22.24
CA GLY A 158 -18.19 -24.06 23.19
C GLY A 158 -18.85 -25.41 22.88
N VAL A 159 -18.09 -26.38 22.37
CA VAL A 159 -18.52 -27.77 22.22
C VAL A 159 -17.91 -28.52 23.40
N GLY A 160 -18.67 -28.54 24.49
CA GLY A 160 -18.34 -29.34 25.65
C GLY A 160 -18.01 -30.78 25.24
N LEU A 161 -16.85 -31.23 25.72
CA LEU A 161 -16.40 -32.62 25.65
C LEU A 161 -17.55 -33.59 25.93
N TRP A 162 -17.85 -34.46 24.97
CA TRP A 162 -18.58 -35.68 25.26
C TRP A 162 -17.74 -36.52 26.23
N HIS A 163 -18.20 -36.58 27.47
CA HIS A 163 -17.83 -37.60 28.44
C HIS A 163 -18.15 -38.98 27.84
N VAL A 164 -17.13 -39.68 27.31
CA VAL A 164 -17.11 -41.15 27.31
C VAL A 164 -15.67 -41.60 27.57
N CYS A 165 -15.36 -41.93 28.82
CA CYS A 165 -14.26 -42.82 29.13
C CYS A 165 -14.65 -43.75 30.27
N GLY A 166 -14.93 -44.98 29.89
CA GLY A 166 -14.95 -46.19 30.70
C GLY A 166 -15.13 -47.30 29.67
N GLY A 167 -14.13 -48.09 29.29
CA GLY A 167 -12.85 -48.39 29.90
C GLY A 167 -12.73 -49.90 29.74
N ASP A 168 -11.91 -50.38 28.81
CA ASP A 168 -11.39 -51.74 28.88
C ASP A 168 -10.03 -51.86 28.18
N ARG A 169 -9.14 -52.51 28.92
CA ARG A 169 -7.74 -52.79 28.62
C ARG A 169 -7.66 -53.78 27.46
N HIS A 170 -6.77 -53.56 26.50
CA HIS A 170 -5.92 -54.61 25.90
C HIS A 170 -4.81 -53.98 25.03
N THR A 171 -3.58 -54.02 25.57
CA THR A 171 -2.29 -54.28 24.88
C THR A 171 -2.13 -53.87 23.41
N ALA A 172 -1.34 -52.82 23.14
CA ALA A 172 -0.41 -52.79 22.01
C ALA A 172 0.67 -51.71 22.26
N ALA A 173 1.94 -52.11 22.27
CA ALA A 173 3.09 -51.21 22.30
C ALA A 173 3.17 -50.39 20.99
N PRO A 174 3.65 -49.13 21.02
CA PRO A 174 3.77 -48.31 19.84
C PRO A 174 4.90 -48.84 18.92
N SER A 175 4.58 -49.04 17.65
CA SER A 175 5.52 -49.49 16.62
C SER A 175 6.47 -48.36 16.18
N LEU A 176 7.73 -48.73 15.90
CA LEU A 176 8.84 -47.84 15.50
C LEU A 176 8.58 -47.07 14.19
N LEU A 177 7.56 -47.42 13.42
CA LEU A 177 7.15 -46.72 12.19
C LEU A 177 6.63 -45.29 12.46
N GLY A 178 6.06 -45.04 13.64
CA GLY A 178 5.58 -43.70 14.03
C GLY A 178 6.70 -42.70 14.33
N PHE A 179 7.89 -43.17 14.72
CA PHE A 179 9.01 -42.31 15.07
C PHE A 179 9.82 -41.86 13.85
N VAL A 180 9.86 -42.68 12.78
CA VAL A 180 10.60 -42.35 11.55
C VAL A 180 9.92 -41.22 10.77
N LEU A 181 8.59 -41.10 10.82
CA LEU A 181 7.86 -40.04 10.12
C LEU A 181 8.12 -38.64 10.69
N LEU A 182 8.49 -38.54 11.97
CA LEU A 182 8.77 -37.26 12.62
C LEU A 182 10.13 -36.66 12.22
N ILE A 183 11.08 -37.48 11.76
CA ILE A 183 12.44 -37.00 11.41
C ILE A 183 12.48 -36.41 9.99
N VAL A 184 11.63 -36.86 9.07
CA VAL A 184 11.62 -36.35 7.67
C VAL A 184 10.94 -34.99 7.53
N ILE A 185 10.09 -34.59 8.48
CA ILE A 185 9.38 -33.30 8.43
C ILE A 185 10.28 -32.15 8.93
N TYR A 186 11.37 -32.45 9.66
CA TYR A 186 12.24 -31.45 10.30
C TYR A 186 13.67 -31.39 9.74
N ALA A 187 13.93 -31.97 8.56
CA ALA A 187 15.21 -31.84 7.84
C ALA A 187 15.04 -31.09 6.51
#